data_AF-A0A2Y9KU99-F1
#
_entry.id   AF-A0A2Y9KU99-F1
#
_cell.length_a   1.000
_cell.length_b   1.000
_cell.length_c   1.000
_cell.angle_alpha   90.00
_cell.angle_beta   90.00
_cell.angle_gamma   90.00
#
_symmetry.space_group_name_H-M   'P 1'
#
loop_
_entity.id
_entity.type
_entity.pdbx_description
1 polymer ?
#
loop_
_entity_poly.entity_id
_entity_poly.type
_entity_poly.pdbx_seq_one_letter_code
_entity_poly.pdbx_strand_id
1 'polypeptide(L)'
;MTNTSLKDLPPLCQCGQQGPSSSLAFRERKAQQKVEKPVSLGSWQDFSVILPAPLAIIALSCQEPKKMKASVVLSLIGYLVVPSGAAIMARCRVAKKLYEGGLDNFEGYSLENWVCLAYFESKFNPTAIYENLPGGYTGYGLFQIRSHDWCDRGKNRCHVSCSALLNPNLKKTIECAKRIVKGKDGMGAWPSWSLNCRLADNLERWLDGCRF
;
A
#
# COMPACT_ATOMS: atom_id res chain seq x y z
N MET A 1 -46.23 -14.80 44.17
CA MET A 1 -45.26 -14.11 45.03
C MET A 1 -43.98 -14.93 45.05
N THR A 2 -42.98 -14.56 44.25
CA THR A 2 -41.59 -14.98 44.42
C THR A 2 -40.72 -13.80 43.99
N ASN A 3 -40.09 -13.22 44.99
CA ASN A 3 -39.19 -12.07 44.92
C ASN A 3 -37.90 -12.50 44.22
N THR A 4 -37.52 -11.85 43.12
CA THR A 4 -36.20 -12.07 42.49
C THR A 4 -35.35 -10.84 42.75
N SER A 5 -34.27 -11.08 43.50
CA SER A 5 -33.33 -10.08 44.01
C SER A 5 -32.53 -9.44 42.88
N LEU A 6 -32.54 -8.12 42.86
CA LEU A 6 -31.83 -7.22 41.96
C LEU A 6 -30.37 -7.11 42.45
N LYS A 7 -29.45 -7.99 42.02
CA LYS A 7 -28.03 -7.91 42.44
C LYS A 7 -26.93 -8.09 41.38
N ASP A 8 -27.25 -8.32 40.11
CA ASP A 8 -26.20 -8.54 39.09
C ASP A 8 -26.28 -7.58 37.89
N LEU A 9 -26.03 -6.30 38.14
CA LEU A 9 -25.75 -5.31 37.07
C LEU A 9 -24.31 -4.78 37.22
N PRO A 10 -23.48 -4.78 36.16
CA PRO A 10 -22.14 -4.19 36.19
C PRO A 10 -22.21 -2.65 36.21
N PRO A 11 -21.27 -1.95 36.88
CA PRO A 11 -21.36 -0.51 37.07
C PRO A 11 -21.01 0.29 35.81
N LEU A 12 -21.79 1.35 35.61
CA LEU A 12 -21.57 2.44 34.66
C LEU A 12 -20.28 3.21 34.98
N CYS A 13 -19.43 3.42 33.99
CA CYS A 13 -18.28 4.33 34.09
C CYS A 13 -18.77 5.78 34.25
N GLN A 14 -18.43 6.40 35.39
CA GLN A 14 -18.61 7.83 35.63
C GLN A 14 -17.39 8.63 35.17
N CYS A 15 -17.64 9.75 34.47
CA CYS A 15 -16.67 10.80 34.19
C CYS A 15 -16.39 11.62 35.45
N GLY A 16 -15.11 11.80 35.81
CA GLY A 16 -14.66 12.67 36.90
C GLY A 16 -13.48 13.54 36.46
N GLN A 17 -13.59 14.84 36.71
CA GLN A 17 -12.65 15.91 36.34
C GLN A 17 -11.60 16.19 37.44
N GLN A 18 -10.35 16.48 37.00
CA GLN A 18 -9.31 17.44 37.49
C GLN A 18 -8.90 17.44 38.99
N GLY A 19 -7.63 17.54 39.43
CA GLY A 19 -6.29 17.84 38.88
C GLY A 19 -5.27 17.71 40.04
N PRO A 20 -4.17 18.49 40.16
CA PRO A 20 -3.14 18.88 39.20
C PRO A 20 -1.69 18.49 39.64
N SER A 21 -0.73 18.77 38.75
CA SER A 21 0.69 19.08 39.03
C SER A 21 1.67 17.93 39.31
N SER A 22 2.42 17.55 38.26
CA SER A 22 3.88 17.55 38.37
C SER A 22 4.50 17.85 37.01
N SER A 23 5.28 18.91 37.01
CA SER A 23 6.08 19.44 35.93
C SER A 23 7.10 18.41 35.43
N LEU A 24 6.97 17.97 34.17
CA LEU A 24 8.05 17.31 33.44
C LEU A 24 8.37 18.15 32.21
N ALA A 25 9.59 18.69 32.25
CA ALA A 25 10.14 19.65 31.32
C ALA A 25 10.10 19.12 29.88
N PHE A 26 9.46 19.90 29.01
CA PHE A 26 9.51 19.74 27.57
C PHE A 26 10.91 20.17 27.08
N ARG A 27 11.80 19.19 26.88
CA ARG A 27 13.12 19.43 26.28
C ARG A 27 12.94 19.56 24.77
N GLU A 28 12.93 20.79 24.28
CA GLU A 28 12.95 21.10 22.84
C GLU A 28 14.15 20.43 22.17
N ARG A 29 13.89 19.50 21.24
CA ARG A 29 14.91 19.01 20.31
C ARG A 29 15.04 20.02 19.17
N LYS A 30 16.02 20.94 19.27
CA LYS A 30 16.49 21.69 18.10
C LYS A 30 17.03 20.68 17.08
N ALA A 31 16.35 20.58 15.94
CA ALA A 31 16.88 19.91 14.76
C ALA A 31 18.12 20.69 14.29
N GLN A 32 19.30 20.10 14.46
CA GLN A 32 20.50 20.60 13.82
C GLN A 32 20.43 20.25 12.32
N GLN A 33 20.23 21.27 11.50
CA GLN A 33 20.42 21.18 10.06
C GLN A 33 21.92 21.04 9.80
N LYS A 34 22.35 19.83 9.44
CA LYS A 34 23.73 19.56 9.04
C LYS A 34 23.95 20.21 7.68
N VAL A 35 24.73 21.29 7.68
CA VAL A 35 25.24 21.91 6.45
C VAL A 35 26.22 20.91 5.81
N GLU A 36 25.78 20.26 4.75
CA GLU A 36 26.68 19.48 3.89
C GLU A 36 27.53 20.45 3.05
N LYS A 37 28.84 20.22 3.09
CA LYS A 37 29.86 21.04 2.42
C LYS A 37 29.78 20.84 0.89
N PRO A 38 30.06 21.89 0.08
CA PRO A 38 30.15 21.73 -1.36
C PRO A 38 31.35 20.84 -1.73
N VAL A 39 31.07 19.83 -2.56
CA VAL A 39 32.07 19.01 -3.24
C VAL A 39 32.84 19.88 -4.22
N SER A 40 34.16 19.85 -4.10
CA SER A 40 35.13 20.54 -4.96
C SER A 40 35.03 20.06 -6.41
N LEU A 41 34.82 21.00 -7.34
CA LEU A 41 34.90 20.76 -8.77
C LEU A 41 36.38 20.64 -9.17
N GLY A 42 36.81 19.42 -9.52
CA GLY A 42 38.15 19.14 -10.02
C GLY A 42 38.34 19.68 -11.43
N SER A 43 39.44 20.39 -11.61
CA SER A 43 40.03 20.84 -12.87
C SER A 43 40.33 19.65 -13.79
N TRP A 44 39.82 19.70 -15.02
CA TRP A 44 40.33 18.92 -16.15
C TRP A 44 40.63 19.90 -17.27
N GLN A 45 41.87 20.36 -17.30
CA GLN A 45 42.49 20.90 -18.49
C GLN A 45 42.85 19.74 -19.41
N ASP A 46 42.96 20.07 -20.71
CA ASP A 46 43.59 19.33 -21.79
C ASP A 46 42.77 18.23 -22.48
N PHE A 47 42.12 18.62 -23.59
CA PHE A 47 42.40 18.04 -24.91
C PHE A 47 42.14 19.09 -25.99
N SER A 48 43.22 19.77 -26.39
CA SER A 48 43.30 20.55 -27.62
C SER A 48 43.69 19.64 -28.77
N VAL A 49 42.80 19.35 -29.74
CA VAL A 49 43.21 18.87 -31.07
C VAL A 49 42.23 19.34 -32.16
N ILE A 50 42.65 20.39 -32.88
CA ILE A 50 42.65 20.59 -34.35
C ILE A 50 41.30 20.76 -35.10
N LEU A 51 41.12 21.99 -35.61
CA LEU A 51 40.22 22.42 -36.70
C LEU A 51 40.73 21.94 -38.08
N PRO A 52 39.86 21.85 -39.12
CA PRO A 52 39.77 23.01 -40.03
C PRO A 52 38.33 23.35 -40.49
N ALA A 53 38.15 24.63 -40.82
CA ALA A 53 36.91 25.26 -41.29
C ALA A 53 36.60 24.94 -42.78
N PRO A 54 35.43 25.36 -43.33
CA PRO A 54 35.24 26.77 -43.64
C PRO A 54 33.89 27.36 -43.21
N LEU A 55 34.02 28.55 -42.63
CA LEU A 55 33.14 29.72 -42.69
C LEU A 55 31.87 29.59 -43.56
N ALA A 56 30.72 29.51 -42.89
CA ALA A 56 29.48 30.06 -43.41
C ALA A 56 29.10 31.25 -42.52
N ILE A 57 29.43 32.46 -42.98
CA ILE A 57 28.91 33.71 -42.43
C ILE A 57 27.41 33.71 -42.76
N ILE A 58 26.57 33.30 -41.80
CA ILE A 58 25.14 33.54 -41.89
C ILE A 58 24.92 34.97 -41.41
N ALA A 59 24.67 35.86 -42.37
CA ALA A 59 24.22 37.21 -42.09
C ALA A 59 23.06 37.17 -41.11
N LEU A 60 23.24 37.77 -39.93
CA LEU A 60 22.17 38.09 -39.01
C LEU A 60 21.25 39.09 -39.71
N SER A 61 20.27 38.55 -40.41
CA SER A 61 19.05 39.27 -40.74
C SER A 61 18.34 39.48 -39.41
N CYS A 62 18.13 40.73 -39.01
CA CYS A 62 17.17 41.07 -37.97
C CYS A 62 15.81 40.51 -38.38
N GLN A 63 15.45 39.33 -37.90
CA GLN A 63 14.09 38.84 -37.93
C GLN A 63 13.43 39.22 -36.62
N GLU A 64 12.39 40.04 -36.76
CA GLU A 64 11.31 40.32 -35.81
C GLU A 64 11.08 39.18 -34.81
N PRO A 65 10.77 39.48 -33.53
CA PRO A 65 10.63 38.49 -32.48
C PRO A 65 9.50 37.50 -32.80
N LYS A 66 9.84 36.36 -33.39
CA LYS A 66 8.90 35.27 -33.59
C LYS A 66 8.55 34.72 -32.21
N LYS A 67 7.28 34.92 -31.81
CA LYS A 67 6.68 34.37 -30.59
C LYS A 67 7.21 32.95 -30.35
N MET A 68 8.03 32.82 -29.32
CA MET A 68 8.55 31.54 -28.85
C MET A 68 7.33 30.66 -28.58
N LYS A 69 7.14 29.62 -29.39
CA LYS A 69 6.01 28.70 -29.21
C LYS A 69 6.22 28.02 -27.87
N ALA A 70 5.46 28.44 -26.86
CA ALA A 70 5.32 27.81 -25.54
C ALA A 70 4.79 26.36 -25.59
N SER A 71 4.96 25.69 -26.73
CA SER A 71 4.42 24.37 -27.08
C SER A 71 5.41 23.24 -26.78
N VAL A 72 6.73 23.48 -26.81
CA VAL A 72 7.73 22.42 -26.53
C VAL A 72 7.85 22.13 -25.04
N VAL A 73 7.77 23.17 -24.20
CA VAL A 73 7.85 23.04 -22.73
C VAL A 73 6.60 22.34 -22.17
N LEU A 74 5.41 22.61 -22.72
CA LEU A 74 4.17 21.94 -22.31
C LEU A 74 4.17 20.43 -22.62
N SER A 75 4.83 20.02 -23.71
CA SER A 75 4.90 18.62 -24.15
C SER A 75 5.75 17.75 -23.20
N LEU A 76 6.82 18.30 -22.61
CA LEU A 76 7.69 17.57 -21.68
C LEU A 76 7.07 17.38 -20.28
N ILE A 77 6.18 18.29 -19.85
CA ILE A 77 5.54 18.23 -18.53
C ILE A 77 4.49 17.12 -18.45
N GLY A 78 3.87 16.76 -19.58
CA GLY A 78 2.87 15.69 -19.65
C GLY A 78 3.41 14.27 -19.40
N TYR A 79 4.72 14.06 -19.49
CA TYR A 79 5.34 12.73 -19.36
C TYR A 79 5.70 12.35 -17.91
N LEU A 80 5.63 13.30 -16.96
CA LEU A 80 6.04 13.08 -15.56
C LEU A 80 4.90 12.74 -14.60
N VAL A 81 3.65 12.65 -15.09
CA VAL A 81 2.54 12.19 -14.26
C VAL A 81 2.50 10.66 -14.29
N VAL A 82 3.47 10.03 -13.64
CA VAL A 82 3.30 8.65 -13.17
C VAL A 82 2.36 8.75 -11.98
N PRO A 83 1.17 8.12 -11.98
CA PRO A 83 0.33 8.06 -10.79
C PRO A 83 1.06 7.23 -9.73
N SER A 84 1.90 7.87 -8.92
CA SER A 84 2.55 7.28 -7.76
C SER A 84 1.60 7.35 -6.56
N GLY A 85 0.42 6.80 -6.75
CA GLY A 85 -0.59 6.61 -5.72
C GLY A 85 -1.20 5.27 -6.04
N ALA A 86 -0.80 4.25 -5.29
CA ALA A 86 -1.34 2.91 -5.47
C ALA A 86 -2.87 2.95 -5.30
N ALA A 87 -3.56 2.89 -6.44
CA ALA A 87 -4.99 3.06 -6.48
C ALA A 87 -5.68 1.88 -5.81
N ILE A 88 -6.67 2.19 -4.95
CA ILE A 88 -7.65 1.21 -4.48
C ILE A 88 -8.26 0.55 -5.72
N MET A 89 -8.23 -0.79 -5.77
CA MET A 89 -8.77 -1.51 -6.92
C MET A 89 -10.29 -1.60 -6.83
N ALA A 90 -10.97 -1.44 -7.97
CA ALA A 90 -12.40 -1.70 -8.05
C ALA A 90 -12.72 -3.18 -7.74
N ARG A 91 -13.85 -3.44 -7.06
CA ARG A 91 -14.31 -4.77 -6.66
C ARG A 91 -14.21 -5.81 -7.79
N CYS A 92 -14.77 -5.53 -8.97
CA CYS A 92 -14.72 -6.49 -10.08
C CYS A 92 -13.33 -6.69 -10.68
N ARG A 93 -12.44 -5.70 -10.58
CA ARG A 93 -11.03 -5.86 -10.97
C ARG A 93 -10.31 -6.79 -9.99
N VAL A 94 -10.59 -6.68 -8.70
CA VAL A 94 -10.10 -7.64 -7.69
C VAL A 94 -10.63 -9.04 -8.01
N ALA A 95 -11.96 -9.19 -8.15
CA ALA A 95 -12.59 -10.48 -8.47
C ALA A 95 -11.95 -11.15 -9.70
N LYS A 96 -11.80 -10.42 -10.81
CA LYS A 96 -11.15 -10.93 -12.02
C LYS A 96 -9.73 -11.41 -11.77
N LYS A 97 -8.91 -10.65 -11.04
CA LYS A 97 -7.53 -11.04 -10.73
C LYS A 97 -7.46 -12.28 -9.83
N LEU A 98 -8.37 -12.40 -8.86
CA LEU A 98 -8.44 -13.55 -7.97
C LEU A 98 -8.91 -14.80 -8.73
N TYR A 99 -9.87 -14.65 -9.64
CA TYR A 99 -10.32 -15.69 -10.56
C TYR A 99 -9.19 -16.17 -11.47
N GLU A 100 -8.51 -15.26 -12.17
CA GLU A 100 -7.34 -15.55 -13.02
C GLU A 100 -6.19 -16.18 -12.23
N GLY A 101 -6.05 -15.82 -10.95
CA GLY A 101 -5.10 -16.45 -10.03
C GLY A 101 -5.51 -17.84 -9.55
N GLY A 102 -6.67 -18.35 -9.97
CA GLY A 102 -7.20 -19.67 -9.64
C GLY A 102 -7.58 -19.80 -8.17
N LEU A 103 -8.21 -18.78 -7.60
CA LEU A 103 -8.78 -18.83 -6.24
C LEU A 103 -10.25 -19.24 -6.22
N ASP A 104 -10.94 -19.19 -7.35
CA ASP A 104 -12.30 -19.69 -7.42
C ASP A 104 -12.33 -21.19 -7.11
N ASN A 105 -13.18 -21.57 -6.15
CA ASN A 105 -13.32 -22.91 -5.60
C ASN A 105 -12.04 -23.54 -5.03
N PHE A 106 -11.01 -22.73 -4.74
CA PHE A 106 -9.75 -23.23 -4.17
C PHE A 106 -9.95 -23.68 -2.72
N GLU A 107 -9.62 -24.93 -2.41
CA GLU A 107 -9.84 -25.56 -1.09
C GLU A 107 -11.30 -25.48 -0.61
N GLY A 108 -12.26 -25.43 -1.55
CA GLY A 108 -13.69 -25.35 -1.26
C GLY A 108 -14.22 -23.94 -0.97
N TYR A 109 -13.39 -22.90 -1.10
CA TYR A 109 -13.82 -21.52 -0.93
C TYR A 109 -14.16 -20.88 -2.28
N SER A 110 -15.39 -20.38 -2.39
CA SER A 110 -15.87 -19.68 -3.59
C SER A 110 -15.14 -18.35 -3.83
N LEU A 111 -15.13 -17.83 -5.05
CA LEU A 111 -14.49 -16.55 -5.36
C LEU A 111 -15.01 -15.38 -4.51
N GLU A 112 -16.31 -15.37 -4.17
CA GLU A 112 -16.94 -14.37 -3.33
C GLU A 112 -16.31 -14.31 -1.92
N ASN A 113 -15.92 -15.47 -1.35
CA ASN A 113 -15.23 -15.52 -0.06
C ASN A 113 -13.92 -14.73 -0.11
N TRP A 114 -13.16 -14.90 -1.18
CA TRP A 114 -11.90 -14.20 -1.39
C TRP A 114 -12.07 -12.71 -1.61
N VAL A 115 -13.11 -12.30 -2.35
CA VAL A 115 -13.44 -10.89 -2.55
C VAL A 115 -13.92 -10.25 -1.24
N CYS A 116 -14.73 -10.96 -0.44
CA CYS A 116 -15.15 -10.52 0.88
C CYS A 116 -13.94 -10.30 1.81
N LEU A 117 -13.03 -11.28 1.89
CA LEU A 117 -11.79 -11.18 2.66
C LEU A 117 -10.97 -9.95 2.24
N ALA A 118 -10.75 -9.74 0.94
CA ALA A 118 -9.99 -8.60 0.42
C ALA A 118 -10.60 -7.24 0.84
N TYR A 119 -11.93 -7.15 0.93
CA TYR A 119 -12.58 -5.93 1.38
C TYR A 119 -12.40 -5.67 2.88
N PHE A 120 -12.53 -6.70 3.71
CA PHE A 120 -12.42 -6.55 5.15
C PHE A 120 -10.98 -6.36 5.61
N GLU A 121 -10.01 -6.94 4.91
CA GLU A 121 -8.59 -6.76 5.21
C GLU A 121 -8.03 -5.40 4.75
N SER A 122 -8.29 -4.98 3.50
CA SER A 122 -7.63 -3.80 2.95
C SER A 122 -8.50 -2.82 2.17
N LYS A 123 -9.83 -3.02 2.16
CA LYS A 123 -10.75 -2.25 1.31
C LYS A 123 -10.32 -2.26 -0.16
N PHE A 124 -9.82 -3.41 -0.63
CA PHE A 124 -9.29 -3.60 -1.99
C PHE A 124 -8.02 -2.81 -2.33
N ASN A 125 -7.29 -2.31 -1.34
CA ASN A 125 -6.01 -1.67 -1.55
C ASN A 125 -4.89 -2.74 -1.67
N PRO A 126 -4.25 -2.91 -2.85
CA PRO A 126 -3.19 -3.89 -3.03
C PRO A 126 -1.88 -3.53 -2.34
N THR A 127 -1.71 -2.28 -1.89
CA THR A 127 -0.48 -1.78 -1.28
C THR A 127 -0.70 -1.32 0.15
N ALA A 128 -1.79 -1.76 0.79
CA ALA A 128 -2.07 -1.42 2.17
C ALA A 128 -1.01 -2.01 3.10
N ILE A 129 -0.61 -1.20 4.08
CA ILE A 129 0.28 -1.60 5.17
C ILE A 129 -0.39 -1.13 6.45
N TYR A 130 -0.75 -2.06 7.33
CA TYR A 130 -1.34 -1.75 8.63
C TYR A 130 -0.53 -2.39 9.75
N GLU A 131 -0.15 -1.58 10.73
CA GLU A 131 0.53 -2.05 11.95
C GLU A 131 -0.50 -2.55 12.95
N ASN A 132 -0.32 -3.77 13.43
CA ASN A 132 -1.16 -4.38 14.45
C ASN A 132 -0.37 -4.44 15.76
N LEU A 133 -0.45 -3.36 16.55
CA LEU A 133 0.26 -3.22 17.82
C LEU A 133 -0.04 -4.36 18.82
N PRO A 134 -1.30 -4.79 19.03
CA PRO A 134 -1.58 -5.87 19.99
C PRO A 134 -0.97 -7.21 19.60
N GLY A 135 -0.83 -7.47 18.29
CA GLY A 135 -0.25 -8.70 17.76
C GLY A 135 1.25 -8.61 17.44
N GLY A 136 1.85 -7.43 17.57
CA GLY A 136 3.27 -7.20 17.25
C GLY A 136 3.65 -7.52 15.81
N TYR A 137 2.75 -7.31 14.84
CA TYR A 137 3.02 -7.59 13.43
C TYR A 137 2.50 -6.51 12.50
N THR A 138 3.04 -6.47 11.29
CA THR A 138 2.57 -5.61 10.21
C THR A 138 1.92 -6.46 9.14
N GLY A 139 0.73 -6.08 8.70
CA GLY A 139 0.01 -6.71 7.60
C GLY A 139 0.37 -6.05 6.27
N TYR A 140 0.52 -6.85 5.22
CA TYR A 140 0.92 -6.37 3.89
C TYR A 140 -0.06 -6.76 2.79
N GLY A 141 -0.38 -5.78 1.95
CA GLY A 141 -1.08 -5.94 0.70
C GLY A 141 -2.58 -6.25 0.84
N LEU A 142 -3.14 -6.84 -0.21
CA LEU A 142 -4.59 -7.05 -0.35
C LEU A 142 -5.21 -7.89 0.78
N PHE A 143 -4.47 -8.89 1.28
CA PHE A 143 -4.94 -9.80 2.33
C PHE A 143 -4.25 -9.59 3.67
N GLN A 144 -3.57 -8.45 3.86
CA GLN A 144 -2.87 -8.10 5.11
C GLN A 144 -2.03 -9.25 5.68
N ILE A 145 -1.21 -9.86 4.82
CA ILE A 145 -0.38 -11.01 5.17
C ILE A 145 0.65 -10.58 6.22
N ARG A 146 0.71 -11.30 7.36
CA ARG A 146 1.52 -10.94 8.53
C ARG A 146 3.02 -11.13 8.26
N SER A 147 3.84 -10.12 8.59
CA SER A 147 5.30 -10.17 8.43
C SER A 147 5.95 -11.36 9.13
N HIS A 148 5.81 -11.51 10.44
CA HIS A 148 6.64 -12.47 11.21
C HIS A 148 6.50 -13.95 10.77
N ASP A 149 5.35 -14.34 10.22
CA ASP A 149 5.05 -15.72 9.81
C ASP A 149 5.31 -15.98 8.32
N TRP A 150 4.96 -15.03 7.45
CA TRP A 150 4.72 -15.34 6.04
C TRP A 150 5.70 -14.67 5.07
N CYS A 151 6.29 -13.52 5.40
CA CYS A 151 7.20 -12.78 4.52
C CYS A 151 8.40 -12.15 5.28
N ASP A 152 9.41 -11.65 4.56
CA ASP A 152 10.64 -11.04 5.12
C ASP A 152 11.40 -11.92 6.14
N ARG A 153 12.01 -11.33 7.17
CA ARG A 153 12.86 -12.02 8.14
C ARG A 153 11.98 -12.70 9.19
N GLY A 154 12.26 -13.96 9.51
CA GLY A 154 11.45 -14.78 10.41
C GLY A 154 11.23 -16.17 9.82
N LYS A 155 9.98 -16.69 9.90
CA LYS A 155 9.64 -18.00 9.31
C LYS A 155 9.54 -17.97 7.79
N ASN A 156 9.13 -16.82 7.22
CA ASN A 156 8.98 -16.58 5.78
C ASN A 156 8.43 -17.77 4.98
N ARG A 157 7.28 -18.29 5.40
CA ARG A 157 6.68 -19.52 4.83
C ARG A 157 6.30 -19.37 3.35
N CYS A 158 6.15 -18.15 2.85
CA CYS A 158 5.89 -17.89 1.44
C CYS A 158 7.17 -17.69 0.61
N HIS A 159 8.34 -17.59 1.23
CA HIS A 159 9.63 -17.30 0.58
C HIS A 159 9.58 -16.05 -0.32
N VAL A 160 9.00 -14.97 0.20
CA VAL A 160 8.86 -13.68 -0.50
C VAL A 160 9.23 -12.53 0.44
N SER A 161 9.64 -11.40 -0.12
CA SER A 161 9.71 -10.15 0.65
C SER A 161 8.30 -9.60 0.91
N CYS A 162 8.08 -8.91 2.02
CA CYS A 162 6.78 -8.30 2.29
C CYS A 162 6.46 -7.18 1.29
N SER A 163 7.49 -6.50 0.76
CA SER A 163 7.33 -5.54 -0.33
C SER A 163 6.77 -6.15 -1.61
N ALA A 164 7.08 -7.43 -1.91
CA ALA A 164 6.55 -8.10 -3.11
C ALA A 164 5.03 -8.34 -3.04
N LEU A 165 4.47 -8.37 -1.83
CA LEU A 165 3.02 -8.52 -1.59
C LEU A 165 2.24 -7.22 -1.86
N LEU A 166 2.94 -6.10 -1.97
CA LEU A 166 2.39 -4.78 -2.31
C LEU A 166 2.28 -4.57 -3.83
N ASN A 167 2.46 -5.62 -4.64
CA ASN A 167 2.37 -5.47 -6.09
C ASN A 167 0.89 -5.58 -6.56
N PRO A 168 0.33 -4.57 -7.26
CA PRO A 168 -1.04 -4.62 -7.79
C PRO A 168 -1.32 -5.75 -8.80
N ASN A 169 -0.29 -6.44 -9.30
CA ASN A 169 -0.45 -7.66 -10.09
C ASN A 169 -1.09 -8.80 -9.28
N LEU A 170 -0.89 -8.83 -7.95
CA LEU A 170 -1.37 -9.82 -6.98
C LEU A 170 -0.80 -11.25 -7.10
N LYS A 171 0.00 -11.57 -8.11
CA LYS A 171 0.55 -12.93 -8.29
C LYS A 171 1.19 -13.52 -7.02
N LYS A 172 2.13 -12.79 -6.40
CA LYS A 172 2.80 -13.24 -5.16
C LYS A 172 1.87 -13.29 -3.95
N THR A 173 0.93 -12.35 -3.87
CA THR A 173 -0.10 -12.30 -2.83
C THR A 173 -1.01 -13.53 -2.91
N ILE A 174 -1.44 -13.92 -4.11
CA ILE A 174 -2.29 -15.09 -4.36
C ILE A 174 -1.51 -16.39 -4.08
N GLU A 175 -0.27 -16.51 -4.57
CA GLU A 175 0.60 -17.67 -4.28
C GLU A 175 0.76 -17.88 -2.77
N CYS A 176 0.95 -16.80 -2.01
CA CYS A 176 1.08 -16.88 -0.55
C CYS A 176 -0.25 -17.23 0.13
N ALA A 177 -1.36 -16.61 -0.27
CA ALA A 177 -2.69 -16.90 0.27
C ALA A 177 -3.08 -18.38 0.09
N LYS A 178 -2.75 -18.98 -1.06
CA LYS A 178 -2.93 -20.43 -1.30
C LYS A 178 -2.18 -21.29 -0.30
N ARG A 179 -0.97 -20.90 0.11
CA ARG A 179 -0.20 -21.61 1.15
C ARG A 179 -0.82 -21.48 2.52
N ILE A 180 -1.37 -20.31 2.85
CA ILE A 180 -2.01 -20.05 4.14
C ILE A 180 -3.26 -20.93 4.29
N VAL A 181 -4.13 -20.95 3.27
CA VAL A 181 -5.40 -21.70 3.31
C VAL A 181 -5.19 -23.22 3.30
N LYS A 182 -4.08 -23.72 2.75
CA LYS A 182 -3.68 -25.13 2.91
C LYS A 182 -3.29 -25.52 4.33
N GLY A 183 -3.14 -24.55 5.23
CA GLY A 183 -2.93 -24.79 6.65
C GLY A 183 -4.19 -25.31 7.36
N LYS A 184 -4.03 -25.73 8.62
CA LYS A 184 -5.12 -26.32 9.42
C LYS A 184 -6.34 -25.41 9.59
N ASP A 185 -6.13 -24.10 9.57
CA ASP A 185 -7.18 -23.11 9.85
C ASP A 185 -7.96 -22.69 8.59
N GLY A 186 -7.54 -23.09 7.38
CA GLY A 186 -8.19 -22.66 6.14
C GLY A 186 -8.20 -21.14 5.97
N MET A 187 -9.31 -20.58 5.48
CA MET A 187 -9.54 -19.12 5.50
C MET A 187 -9.74 -18.57 6.93
N GLY A 188 -9.94 -19.43 7.92
CA GLY A 188 -10.00 -19.05 9.34
C GLY A 188 -8.69 -18.47 9.88
N ALA A 189 -7.57 -18.62 9.15
CA ALA A 189 -6.33 -17.92 9.43
C ALA A 189 -6.48 -16.37 9.44
N TRP A 190 -7.54 -15.85 8.80
CA TRP A 190 -7.96 -14.46 8.86
C TRP A 190 -9.19 -14.30 9.78
N PRO A 191 -9.03 -13.71 10.97
CA PRO A 191 -10.14 -13.44 11.88
C PRO A 191 -11.23 -12.56 11.26
N SER A 192 -10.85 -11.61 10.39
CA SER A 192 -11.79 -10.72 9.72
C SER A 192 -12.76 -11.47 8.80
N TRP A 193 -12.28 -12.48 8.06
CA TRP A 193 -13.13 -13.33 7.22
C TRP A 193 -14.06 -14.20 8.07
N SER A 194 -13.55 -14.77 9.16
CA SER A 194 -14.36 -15.58 10.08
C SER A 194 -15.52 -14.80 10.69
N LEU A 195 -15.30 -13.51 10.98
CA LEU A 195 -16.29 -12.62 11.58
C LEU A 195 -17.29 -12.05 10.55
N ASN A 196 -16.83 -11.70 9.35
CA ASN A 196 -17.63 -10.90 8.41
C ASN A 196 -18.11 -11.65 7.17
N CYS A 197 -17.50 -12.80 6.84
CA CYS A 197 -17.73 -13.48 5.56
C CYS A 197 -18.23 -14.92 5.72
N ARG A 198 -17.72 -15.67 6.70
CA ARG A 198 -17.95 -17.11 6.84
C ARG A 198 -19.43 -17.51 6.94
N LEU A 199 -20.26 -16.68 7.58
CA LEU A 199 -21.69 -16.92 7.80
C LEU A 199 -22.55 -15.83 7.14
N ALA A 200 -22.03 -15.17 6.09
CA ALA A 200 -22.80 -14.16 5.39
C ALA A 200 -23.85 -14.83 4.49
N ASP A 201 -25.11 -14.46 4.67
CA ASP A 201 -26.26 -15.02 3.93
C ASP A 201 -26.36 -14.51 2.47
N ASN A 202 -25.48 -13.61 2.04
CA ASN A 202 -25.57 -12.89 0.76
C ASN A 202 -24.20 -12.69 0.07
N LEU A 203 -23.37 -13.74 0.08
CA LEU A 203 -21.99 -13.66 -0.39
C LEU A 203 -21.92 -13.36 -1.90
N GLU A 204 -22.87 -13.84 -2.69
CA GLU A 204 -23.08 -13.55 -4.12
C GLU A 204 -22.99 -12.06 -4.48
N ARG A 205 -23.40 -11.16 -3.56
CA ARG A 205 -23.29 -9.70 -3.74
C ARG A 205 -21.88 -9.25 -4.13
N TRP A 206 -20.84 -9.97 -3.69
CA TRP A 206 -19.46 -9.63 -3.99
C TRP A 206 -19.10 -9.74 -5.46
N LEU A 207 -19.88 -10.48 -6.26
CA LEU A 207 -19.69 -10.63 -7.69
C LEU A 207 -20.82 -10.02 -8.53
N ASP A 208 -21.87 -9.47 -7.91
CA ASP A 208 -22.94 -8.77 -8.62
C ASP A 208 -22.41 -7.74 -9.63
N GLY A 209 -22.86 -7.84 -10.87
CA GLY A 209 -22.47 -6.93 -11.96
C GLY A 209 -21.02 -7.07 -12.44
N CYS A 210 -20.23 -7.99 -11.91
CA CYS A 210 -18.91 -8.29 -12.45
C CYS A 210 -19.04 -9.14 -13.72
N ARG A 211 -18.30 -8.73 -14.77
CA ARG A 211 -18.21 -9.45 -16.03
C ARG A 211 -16.72 -9.68 -16.33
N PHE A 212 -16.32 -10.93 -16.46
CA PHE A 212 -14.94 -11.30 -16.77
C PHE A 212 -14.86 -12.64 -17.47
#